data_AF-A0A970GXM1-F1
#
_entry.id   AF-A0A970GXM1-F1
#
_cell.length_a   1.000
_cell.length_b   1.000
_cell.length_c   1.000
_cell.angle_alpha   90.00
_cell.angle_beta   90.00
_cell.angle_gamma   90.00
#
_symmetry.space_group_name_H-M   'P 1'
#
loop_
_entity.id
_entity.type
_entity.pdbx_description
1 polymer ?
#
loop_
_entity_poly.entity_id
_entity_poly.type
_entity_poly.pdbx_seq_one_letter_code
_entity_poly.pdbx_strand_id
1 'polypeptide(L)'
;GDITDQTMNMELEKFARVWFSVFKDNRRSDGEPVVPFFVTGNHDDEGAYYIIGSCNGLAPNKIRGVANGKHSIDKVRLDITNAVNKAYHAVMYNVPAAKAAPVLKGLKSFERKVFDCGTNVAEIAKLAGESGMLQTNAQALFFSEAFNTNLPAMWKRLFNEEYSSHFYKNVKGYDFVGSHWNIIGWGGEVEGLADYMKSLNLSTNKPIFYFQHPHPKLTCHGVKAWGQDNGSSVSVLTNYPNVIAFSGHSHHLINDERTIWQDGFVSIGTGSLYYPSMTPGIERQPYPNGSVRQGLLVEVYDDRVDVRRRDFYHHEELAPKWSIPIDYRPEAVKPYSIDYRTKNCKAPAFKGSAEITVTLSNTNAPGTGRTCATTLSFPNAVDGKRGGRLSHYIVGVEKEGTNGWQSCFSKNVYPSNGFFARSHWVDTKATIPARNIPAKTNIRFSVTPANAFGGKGKSIYSEVIKF
;
A
#
# COMPACT_ATOMS: atom_id res chain seq x y z
N GLY A 1 11.86 -1.84 -2.96
CA GLY A 1 11.23 -0.78 -3.75
C GLY A 1 10.46 0.05 -2.79
N ASP A 2 10.95 1.26 -2.57
CA ASP A 2 10.37 2.47 -1.95
C ASP A 2 11.48 3.27 -1.24
N ILE A 3 12.69 3.23 -1.83
CA ILE A 3 13.87 3.94 -1.35
C ILE A 3 14.00 5.14 -2.28
N THR A 4 14.12 6.34 -1.75
CA THR A 4 14.23 7.62 -2.49
C THR A 4 14.87 7.55 -3.88
N ASP A 5 14.26 8.19 -4.88
CA ASP A 5 14.80 8.40 -6.21
C ASP A 5 15.31 9.84 -6.43
N GLN A 6 14.65 10.83 -5.82
CA GLN A 6 15.04 12.25 -5.82
C GLN A 6 15.99 12.64 -4.69
N THR A 7 16.70 11.69 -4.09
CA THR A 7 17.85 11.94 -3.21
C THR A 7 17.54 12.64 -1.90
N MET A 8 16.36 12.47 -1.31
CA MET A 8 16.16 12.93 0.07
C MET A 8 17.21 12.29 1.00
N ASN A 9 18.20 13.10 1.40
CA ASN A 9 19.43 12.65 2.03
C ASN A 9 19.13 11.79 3.24
N MET A 10 18.24 12.30 4.08
CA MET A 10 17.92 11.62 5.32
C MET A 10 17.17 10.31 5.13
N GLU A 11 16.35 10.18 4.11
CA GLU A 11 15.58 8.94 3.90
C GLU A 11 16.53 7.84 3.46
N LEU A 12 17.43 8.12 2.50
CA LEU A 12 18.45 7.16 2.08
C LEU A 12 19.46 6.87 3.20
N GLU A 13 19.89 7.89 3.93
CA GLU A 13 20.75 7.70 5.10
C GLU A 13 20.07 6.95 6.23
N LYS A 14 18.78 7.19 6.48
CA LYS A 14 17.99 6.44 7.48
C LYS A 14 17.86 5.00 7.05
N PHE A 15 17.59 4.74 5.77
CA PHE A 15 17.58 3.40 5.22
C PHE A 15 18.94 2.72 5.42
N ALA A 16 20.04 3.36 5.03
CA ALA A 16 21.40 2.82 5.20
C ALA A 16 21.72 2.55 6.68
N ARG A 17 21.41 3.50 7.58
CA ARG A 17 21.59 3.33 9.04
C ARG A 17 20.83 2.13 9.58
N VAL A 18 19.57 1.94 9.17
CA VAL A 18 18.74 0.79 9.57
C VAL A 18 19.27 -0.50 8.98
N TRP A 19 19.68 -0.49 7.71
CA TRP A 19 20.28 -1.66 7.06
C TRP A 19 21.54 -2.12 7.81
N PHE A 20 22.50 -1.21 8.04
CA PHE A 20 23.76 -1.55 8.70
C PHE A 20 23.64 -1.80 10.21
N SER A 21 22.55 -1.39 10.86
CA SER A 21 22.28 -1.79 12.24
C SER A 21 21.79 -3.24 12.35
N VAL A 22 21.17 -3.77 11.29
CA VAL A 22 20.69 -5.16 11.23
C VAL A 22 21.76 -6.07 10.60
N PHE A 23 22.30 -5.68 9.45
CA PHE A 23 23.31 -6.40 8.68
C PHE A 23 24.65 -5.69 8.78
N LYS A 24 25.24 -5.70 9.98
CA LYS A 24 26.55 -5.11 10.21
C LYS A 24 27.57 -5.73 9.24
N ASP A 25 28.33 -4.89 8.55
CA ASP A 25 29.29 -5.29 7.52
C ASP A 25 28.68 -6.21 6.43
N ASN A 26 27.38 -6.04 6.16
CA ASN A 26 26.59 -6.88 5.26
C ASN A 26 26.65 -8.37 5.61
N ARG A 27 26.49 -8.70 6.90
CA ARG A 27 26.44 -10.09 7.38
C ARG A 27 25.19 -10.35 8.20
N ARG A 28 24.72 -11.58 8.14
CA ARG A 28 23.68 -12.09 9.06
C ARG A 28 24.27 -12.29 10.45
N SER A 29 23.40 -12.56 11.43
CA SER A 29 23.82 -12.86 12.81
C SER A 29 24.68 -14.12 12.94
N ASP A 30 24.63 -15.04 11.98
CA ASP A 30 25.48 -16.23 11.91
C ASP A 30 26.81 -16.00 11.17
N GLY A 31 27.09 -14.75 10.76
CA GLY A 31 28.32 -14.36 10.07
C GLY A 31 28.30 -14.58 8.56
N GLU A 32 27.30 -15.27 8.00
CA GLU A 32 27.20 -15.46 6.55
C GLU A 32 26.96 -14.12 5.83
N PRO A 33 27.59 -13.92 4.65
CA PRO A 33 27.45 -12.68 3.90
C PRO A 33 26.01 -12.50 3.37
N VAL A 34 25.55 -11.26 3.39
CA VAL A 34 24.34 -10.76 2.75
C VAL A 34 24.76 -9.88 1.59
N VAL A 35 24.23 -10.13 0.39
CA VAL A 35 24.46 -9.25 -0.75
C VAL A 35 23.41 -8.14 -0.73
N PRO A 36 23.78 -6.87 -0.54
CA PRO A 36 22.81 -5.77 -0.63
C PRO A 36 22.23 -5.71 -2.04
N PHE A 37 20.91 -5.61 -2.16
CA PHE A 37 20.23 -5.46 -3.44
C PHE A 37 19.04 -4.51 -3.24
N PHE A 38 19.17 -3.30 -3.78
CA PHE A 38 18.27 -2.19 -3.47
C PHE A 38 17.71 -1.58 -4.75
N VAL A 39 16.39 -1.40 -4.80
CA VAL A 39 15.71 -0.72 -5.90
C VAL A 39 15.02 0.53 -5.35
N THR A 40 15.26 1.65 -6.01
CA THR A 40 14.64 2.94 -5.66
C THR A 40 13.18 3.00 -6.09
N GLY A 41 12.41 3.88 -5.49
CA GLY A 41 11.00 4.13 -5.74
C GLY A 41 10.67 5.62 -5.53
N ASN A 42 9.42 5.98 -5.78
CA ASN A 42 8.92 7.35 -5.87
C ASN A 42 8.69 8.09 -4.53
N HIS A 43 9.16 7.55 -3.41
CA HIS A 43 8.74 7.98 -2.08
C HIS A 43 9.07 9.46 -1.80
N ASP A 44 10.17 9.96 -2.36
CA ASP A 44 10.56 11.35 -2.16
C ASP A 44 9.99 12.33 -3.19
N ASP A 45 9.51 11.91 -4.36
CA ASP A 45 8.64 12.75 -5.21
C ASP A 45 7.41 13.24 -4.41
N GLU A 46 6.72 12.30 -3.77
CA GLU A 46 5.53 12.58 -2.96
C GLU A 46 5.89 13.25 -1.63
N GLY A 47 6.96 12.78 -0.98
CA GLY A 47 7.46 13.32 0.27
C GLY A 47 7.90 14.79 0.13
N ALA A 48 8.68 15.12 -0.90
CA ALA A 48 9.13 16.49 -1.17
C ALA A 48 7.94 17.43 -1.35
N TYR A 49 7.02 17.10 -2.26
CA TYR A 49 5.86 17.94 -2.55
C TYR A 49 4.97 18.13 -1.33
N TYR A 50 4.72 17.06 -0.56
CA TYR A 50 3.95 17.12 0.67
C TYR A 50 4.63 17.98 1.76
N ILE A 51 5.94 17.82 1.93
CA ILE A 51 6.73 18.53 2.94
C ILE A 51 6.88 20.02 2.57
N ILE A 52 7.10 20.35 1.29
CA ILE A 52 7.11 21.75 0.81
C ILE A 52 5.71 22.37 0.92
N GLY A 53 4.67 21.60 0.59
CA GLY A 53 3.27 22.00 0.75
C GLY A 53 2.92 22.39 2.18
N SER A 54 3.60 21.80 3.16
CA SER A 54 3.47 22.16 4.58
C SER A 54 3.91 23.59 4.88
N CYS A 55 4.86 24.14 4.12
CA CYS A 55 5.28 25.55 4.22
C CYS A 55 4.28 26.51 3.54
N ASN A 56 3.48 26.07 2.56
CA ASN A 56 2.55 26.93 1.82
C ASN A 56 1.42 27.51 2.69
N GLY A 57 1.17 26.95 3.88
CA GLY A 57 0.26 27.53 4.86
C GLY A 57 0.69 28.90 5.38
N LEU A 58 1.99 29.22 5.29
CA LEU A 58 2.58 30.49 5.72
C LEU A 58 2.56 31.57 4.63
N ALA A 59 2.00 31.28 3.45
CA ALA A 59 1.96 32.26 2.37
C ALA A 59 1.21 33.54 2.78
N PRO A 60 1.71 34.75 2.41
CA PRO A 60 1.11 36.01 2.87
C PRO A 60 -0.38 36.14 2.57
N ASN A 61 -0.82 35.67 1.40
CA ASN A 61 -2.22 35.65 1.00
C ASN A 61 -3.06 34.67 1.84
N LYS A 62 -2.50 33.53 2.28
CA LYS A 62 -3.17 32.60 3.18
C LYS A 62 -3.34 33.20 4.57
N ILE A 63 -2.31 33.83 5.12
CA ILE A 63 -2.41 34.52 6.43
C ILE A 63 -3.44 35.65 6.38
N ARG A 64 -3.39 36.52 5.37
CA ARG A 64 -4.41 37.57 5.18
C ARG A 64 -5.81 37.00 4.98
N GLY A 65 -5.92 35.90 4.24
CA GLY A 65 -7.19 35.22 3.97
C GLY A 65 -7.81 34.60 5.23
N VAL A 66 -7.01 33.98 6.09
CA VAL A 66 -7.49 33.46 7.38
C VAL A 66 -7.86 34.63 8.32
N ALA A 67 -7.10 35.72 8.28
CA ALA A 67 -7.35 36.94 9.05
C ALA A 67 -8.42 37.88 8.44
N ASN A 68 -9.26 37.42 7.51
CA ASN A 68 -10.26 38.29 6.86
C ASN A 68 -11.56 38.50 7.66
N GLY A 69 -11.59 38.09 8.94
CA GLY A 69 -12.73 38.26 9.85
C GLY A 69 -13.92 37.32 9.62
N LYS A 70 -13.87 36.41 8.64
CA LYS A 70 -14.95 35.43 8.38
C LYS A 70 -14.97 34.25 9.36
N HIS A 71 -13.96 34.13 10.21
CA HIS A 71 -13.79 33.04 11.17
C HIS A 71 -13.60 33.60 12.58
N SER A 72 -13.95 32.80 13.60
CA SER A 72 -13.65 33.15 14.99
C SER A 72 -12.15 33.31 15.20
N ILE A 73 -11.75 34.18 16.14
CA ILE A 73 -10.34 34.40 16.46
C ILE A 73 -9.62 33.10 16.84
N ASP A 74 -10.28 32.21 17.58
CA ASP A 74 -9.70 30.92 17.98
C ASP A 74 -9.40 30.05 16.77
N LYS A 75 -10.29 30.05 15.77
CA LYS A 75 -10.06 29.34 14.52
C LYS A 75 -8.89 29.96 13.73
N VAL A 76 -8.82 31.29 13.67
CA VAL A 76 -7.71 32.00 13.01
C VAL A 76 -6.36 31.61 13.63
N ARG A 77 -6.26 31.66 14.96
CA ARG A 77 -5.02 31.31 15.69
C ARG A 77 -4.67 29.84 15.52
N LEU A 78 -5.66 28.95 15.63
CA LEU A 78 -5.46 27.50 15.43
C LEU A 78 -4.96 27.17 14.03
N ASP A 79 -5.54 27.75 12.98
CA ASP A 79 -5.15 27.51 11.60
C ASP A 79 -3.70 27.99 11.34
N ILE A 80 -3.31 29.15 11.90
CA ILE A 80 -1.94 29.67 11.82
C ILE A 80 -0.95 28.79 12.60
N THR A 81 -1.27 28.42 13.84
CA THR A 81 -0.45 27.48 14.63
C THR A 81 -0.27 26.15 13.90
N ASN A 82 -1.31 25.63 13.27
CA ASN A 82 -1.22 24.41 12.45
C ASN A 82 -0.28 24.59 11.26
N ALA A 83 -0.32 25.74 10.57
CA ALA A 83 0.61 26.04 9.49
C ALA A 83 2.06 26.15 9.98
N VAL A 84 2.29 26.82 11.11
CA VAL A 84 3.62 26.93 11.73
C VAL A 84 4.15 25.55 12.13
N ASN A 85 3.35 24.72 12.79
CA ASN A 85 3.78 23.38 13.22
C ASN A 85 4.11 22.47 12.02
N LYS A 86 3.33 22.56 10.95
CA LYS A 86 3.61 21.86 9.69
C LYS A 86 4.95 22.27 9.08
N ALA A 87 5.21 23.57 8.95
CA ALA A 87 6.49 24.09 8.47
C ALA A 87 7.66 23.76 9.42
N TYR A 88 7.42 23.81 10.73
CA TYR A 88 8.41 23.45 11.75
C TYR A 88 8.80 21.98 11.63
N HIS A 89 7.83 21.08 11.51
CA HIS A 89 8.09 19.65 11.33
C HIS A 89 8.82 19.38 10.01
N ALA A 90 8.44 20.07 8.93
CA ALA A 90 9.12 19.96 7.64
C ALA A 90 10.63 20.25 7.76
N VAL A 91 11.01 21.33 8.45
CA VAL A 91 12.43 21.68 8.63
C VAL A 91 13.10 20.82 9.70
N MET A 92 12.48 20.64 10.87
CA MET A 92 13.07 19.94 12.01
C MET A 92 13.41 18.50 11.67
N TYR A 93 12.49 17.82 11.00
CA TYR A 93 12.72 16.42 10.71
C TYR A 93 13.71 16.25 9.58
N ASN A 94 13.81 17.19 8.62
CA ASN A 94 14.49 16.96 7.33
C ASN A 94 15.78 17.73 7.07
N VAL A 95 16.18 18.62 7.97
CA VAL A 95 17.37 19.45 7.82
C VAL A 95 18.33 19.18 8.99
N PRO A 96 19.66 19.15 8.78
CA PRO A 96 20.63 19.02 9.86
C PRO A 96 20.39 20.05 10.98
N ALA A 97 20.36 19.58 12.23
CA ALA A 97 19.91 20.36 13.38
C ALA A 97 20.58 21.75 13.51
N ALA A 98 21.89 21.82 13.24
CA ALA A 98 22.65 23.08 13.29
C ALA A 98 22.16 24.11 12.26
N LYS A 99 21.80 23.67 11.05
CA LYS A 99 21.30 24.54 9.98
C LYS A 99 19.81 24.85 10.13
N ALA A 100 19.04 23.92 10.71
CA ALA A 100 17.62 24.10 11.00
C ALA A 100 17.35 25.17 12.08
N ALA A 101 18.23 25.28 13.08
CA ALA A 101 18.00 26.05 14.29
C ALA A 101 17.53 27.52 14.07
N PRO A 102 18.11 28.32 13.15
CA PRO A 102 17.66 29.70 12.92
C PRO A 102 16.22 29.78 12.39
N VAL A 103 15.86 28.92 11.44
CA VAL A 103 14.51 28.88 10.85
C VAL A 103 13.49 28.40 11.87
N LEU A 104 13.80 27.35 12.64
CA LEU A 104 12.94 26.84 13.70
C LEU A 104 12.66 27.90 14.79
N LYS A 105 13.69 28.68 15.16
CA LYS A 105 13.54 29.80 16.09
C LYS A 105 12.63 30.90 15.51
N GLY A 106 12.79 31.23 14.23
CA GLY A 106 11.94 32.20 13.53
C GLY A 106 10.46 31.79 13.52
N LEU A 107 10.18 30.53 13.19
CA LEU A 107 8.83 29.97 13.19
C LEU A 107 8.17 30.03 14.58
N LYS A 108 8.90 29.66 15.64
CA LYS A 108 8.38 29.74 17.02
C LYS A 108 8.19 31.18 17.50
N SER A 109 9.07 32.09 17.11
CA SER A 109 8.93 33.52 17.39
C SER A 109 7.67 34.10 16.72
N PHE A 110 7.41 33.72 15.47
CA PHE A 110 6.21 34.13 14.75
C PHE A 110 4.93 33.60 15.38
N GLU A 111 4.88 32.33 15.75
CA GLU A 111 3.75 31.75 16.50
C GLU A 111 3.48 32.54 17.80
N ARG A 112 4.56 32.93 18.50
CA ARG A 112 4.41 33.74 19.71
C ARG A 112 3.87 35.14 19.41
N LYS A 113 4.33 35.81 18.36
CA LYS A 113 3.80 37.12 17.94
C LYS A 113 2.31 37.05 17.61
N VAL A 114 1.89 36.02 16.87
CA VAL A 114 0.46 35.78 16.57
C VAL A 114 -0.34 35.55 17.86
N PHE A 115 0.23 34.84 18.83
CA PHE A 115 -0.39 34.68 20.14
C PHE A 115 -0.54 36.01 20.89
N ASP A 116 0.52 36.84 20.88
CA ASP A 116 0.56 38.12 21.58
C ASP A 116 -0.36 39.18 20.94
N CYS A 117 -0.72 39.06 19.65
CA CYS A 117 -1.76 39.89 19.03
C CYS A 117 -3.17 39.72 19.65
N GLY A 118 -3.38 38.66 20.45
CA GLY A 118 -4.65 38.42 21.15
C GLY A 118 -5.84 38.31 20.19
N THR A 119 -6.84 39.18 20.37
CA THR A 119 -8.07 39.24 19.55
C THR A 119 -7.98 40.19 18.37
N ASN A 120 -6.83 40.85 18.15
CA ASN A 120 -6.68 41.85 17.12
C ASN A 120 -6.30 41.22 15.76
N VAL A 121 -7.33 40.89 14.98
CA VAL A 121 -7.20 40.28 13.65
C VAL A 121 -6.43 41.17 12.66
N ALA A 122 -6.54 42.50 12.78
CA ALA A 122 -5.82 43.43 11.92
C ALA A 122 -4.31 43.39 12.17
N GLU A 123 -3.86 43.26 13.42
CA GLU A 123 -2.45 43.08 13.76
C GLU A 123 -1.91 41.74 13.25
N ILE A 124 -2.70 40.66 13.34
CA ILE A 124 -2.33 39.36 12.75
C ILE A 124 -2.14 39.49 11.23
N ALA A 125 -3.02 40.21 10.53
CA ALA A 125 -2.91 40.40 9.09
C ALA A 125 -1.63 41.16 8.68
N LYS A 126 -1.13 42.08 9.52
CA LYS A 126 0.14 42.80 9.29
C LYS A 126 1.36 41.88 9.32
N LEU A 127 1.30 40.77 10.06
CA LEU A 127 2.37 39.77 10.14
C LEU A 127 2.53 38.94 8.85
N ALA A 128 1.64 39.10 7.85
CA ALA A 128 1.68 38.33 6.61
C ALA A 128 3.01 38.45 5.84
N GLY A 129 3.67 39.61 5.88
CA GLY A 129 4.98 39.79 5.25
C GLY A 129 6.07 38.95 5.93
N GLU A 130 6.11 38.95 7.26
CA GLU A 130 7.02 38.13 8.06
C GLU A 130 6.79 36.64 7.80
N SER A 131 5.53 36.22 7.75
CA SER A 131 5.15 34.84 7.41
C SER A 131 5.69 34.41 6.04
N GLY A 132 5.60 35.27 5.03
CA GLY A 132 6.15 35.01 3.70
C GLY A 132 7.67 34.85 3.70
N MET A 133 8.40 35.67 4.46
CA MET A 133 9.85 35.50 4.61
C MET A 133 10.20 34.17 5.29
N LEU A 134 9.46 33.78 6.32
CA LEU A 134 9.64 32.49 7.01
C LEU A 134 9.36 31.30 6.08
N GLN A 135 8.30 31.40 5.26
CA GLN A 135 8.01 30.41 4.22
C GLN A 135 9.19 30.26 3.27
N THR A 136 9.64 31.37 2.65
CA THR A 136 10.72 31.36 1.67
C THR A 136 12.01 30.79 2.26
N ASN A 137 12.37 31.23 3.47
CA ASN A 137 13.56 30.74 4.16
C ASN A 137 13.48 29.25 4.49
N ALA A 138 12.32 28.78 4.96
CA ALA A 138 12.11 27.37 5.27
C ALA A 138 12.17 26.50 4.00
N GLN A 139 11.55 26.95 2.90
CA GLN A 139 11.59 26.24 1.62
C GLN A 139 13.00 26.21 1.04
N ALA A 140 13.70 27.35 1.00
CA ALA A 140 15.06 27.42 0.47
C ALA A 140 16.02 26.52 1.25
N LEU A 141 15.96 26.56 2.59
CA LEU A 141 16.79 25.71 3.45
C LEU A 141 16.47 24.23 3.28
N PHE A 142 15.18 23.88 3.18
CA PHE A 142 14.76 22.51 2.94
C PHE A 142 15.30 22.00 1.61
N PHE A 143 15.16 22.74 0.52
CA PHE A 143 15.69 22.34 -0.79
C PHE A 143 17.22 22.19 -0.83
N SER A 144 17.96 23.09 -0.16
CA SER A 144 19.42 23.06 -0.19
C SER A 144 20.03 21.95 0.69
N GLU A 145 19.29 21.45 1.68
CA GLU A 145 19.84 20.53 2.70
C GLU A 145 19.18 19.15 2.70
N ALA A 146 17.88 19.08 2.44
CA ALA A 146 17.13 17.82 2.51
C ALA A 146 17.37 16.94 1.28
N PHE A 147 17.81 17.50 0.15
CA PHE A 147 18.03 16.79 -1.12
C PHE A 147 19.51 16.82 -1.53
N ASN A 148 19.91 15.90 -2.40
CA ASN A 148 21.24 15.85 -2.97
C ASN A 148 21.21 15.58 -4.47
N THR A 149 21.56 16.58 -5.27
CA THR A 149 21.53 16.46 -6.73
C THR A 149 22.49 15.41 -7.33
N ASN A 150 23.30 14.70 -6.54
CA ASN A 150 24.22 13.65 -6.96
C ASN A 150 23.95 12.30 -6.27
N LEU A 151 22.90 11.60 -6.72
CA LEU A 151 22.56 10.24 -6.27
C LEU A 151 23.75 9.27 -6.40
N PRO A 152 24.52 9.23 -7.50
CA PRO A 152 25.67 8.32 -7.60
C PRO A 152 26.71 8.49 -6.50
N ALA A 153 27.10 9.72 -6.17
CA ALA A 153 28.05 9.98 -5.09
C ALA A 153 27.49 9.54 -3.72
N MET A 154 26.20 9.76 -3.49
CA MET A 154 25.54 9.33 -2.26
C MET A 154 25.46 7.80 -2.16
N TRP A 155 25.09 7.14 -3.25
CA TRP A 155 25.03 5.68 -3.34
C TRP A 155 26.40 5.06 -3.06
N LYS A 156 27.46 5.61 -3.67
CA LYS A 156 28.84 5.18 -3.44
C LYS A 156 29.26 5.38 -1.99
N ARG A 157 28.97 6.54 -1.40
CA ARG A 157 29.29 6.83 0.01
C ARG A 157 28.58 5.87 0.97
N LEU A 158 27.29 5.61 0.75
CA LEU A 158 26.47 4.85 1.70
C LEU A 158 26.61 3.34 1.55
N PHE A 159 26.70 2.83 0.32
CA PHE A 159 26.68 1.40 0.04
C PHE A 159 27.99 0.86 -0.50
N ASN A 160 29.00 1.74 -0.72
CA ASN A 160 30.27 1.39 -1.36
C ASN A 160 30.11 0.72 -2.73
N GLU A 161 29.06 1.11 -3.46
CA GLU A 161 28.69 0.56 -4.76
C GLU A 161 28.55 1.69 -5.78
N GLU A 162 28.91 1.46 -7.04
CA GLU A 162 28.62 2.43 -8.11
C GLU A 162 27.12 2.41 -8.43
N TYR A 163 26.53 3.59 -8.61
CA TYR A 163 25.13 3.68 -9.02
C TYR A 163 25.01 3.51 -10.53
N SER A 164 24.03 2.71 -10.95
CA SER A 164 23.62 2.60 -12.34
C SER A 164 22.11 2.38 -12.41
N SER A 165 21.42 3.01 -13.37
CA SER A 165 19.96 2.92 -13.48
C SER A 165 19.45 1.49 -13.65
N HIS A 166 20.20 0.68 -14.41
CA HIS A 166 20.11 -0.77 -14.39
C HIS A 166 21.32 -1.38 -13.73
N PHE A 167 21.13 -2.46 -12.98
CA PHE A 167 22.23 -3.14 -12.31
C PHE A 167 21.99 -4.65 -12.25
N TYR A 168 23.10 -5.38 -12.11
CA TYR A 168 23.14 -6.83 -12.14
C TYR A 168 24.05 -7.36 -11.04
N LYS A 169 23.62 -8.43 -10.36
CA LYS A 169 24.46 -9.17 -9.41
C LYS A 169 24.28 -10.67 -9.63
N ASN A 170 25.40 -11.39 -9.71
CA ASN A 170 25.39 -12.84 -9.62
C ASN A 170 25.59 -13.26 -8.15
N VAL A 171 24.62 -13.99 -7.58
CA VAL A 171 24.70 -14.46 -6.20
C VAL A 171 24.58 -15.98 -6.20
N LYS A 172 25.68 -16.66 -5.86
CA LYS A 172 25.75 -18.14 -5.84
C LYS A 172 25.28 -18.78 -7.16
N GLY A 173 25.58 -18.13 -8.29
CA GLY A 173 25.20 -18.62 -9.62
C GLY A 173 23.74 -18.38 -10.00
N TYR A 174 23.02 -17.49 -9.31
CA TYR A 174 21.72 -16.98 -9.70
C TYR A 174 21.82 -15.51 -10.11
N ASP A 175 21.03 -15.13 -11.10
CA ASP A 175 21.04 -13.80 -11.71
C ASP A 175 20.00 -12.90 -11.05
N PHE A 176 20.45 -11.76 -10.53
CA PHE A 176 19.60 -10.71 -9.98
C PHE A 176 19.76 -9.46 -10.83
N VAL A 177 18.65 -8.96 -11.39
CA VAL A 177 18.62 -7.78 -12.26
C VAL A 177 17.67 -6.74 -11.68
N GLY A 178 18.10 -5.49 -11.61
CA GLY A 178 17.30 -4.40 -11.04
C GLY A 178 17.23 -3.19 -11.96
N SER A 179 16.09 -2.50 -11.91
CA SER A 179 15.86 -1.22 -12.58
C SER A 179 15.35 -0.19 -11.58
N HIS A 180 16.09 0.91 -11.45
CA HIS A 180 15.75 2.01 -10.56
C HIS A 180 14.60 2.88 -11.10
N TRP A 181 13.90 3.56 -10.20
CA TRP A 181 12.74 4.39 -10.55
C TRP A 181 13.06 5.54 -11.52
N ASN A 182 14.28 6.09 -11.48
CA ASN A 182 14.66 7.27 -12.26
C ASN A 182 14.54 7.10 -13.79
N ILE A 183 14.53 5.85 -14.28
CA ILE A 183 14.35 5.52 -15.71
C ILE A 183 12.97 4.93 -16.00
N ILE A 184 12.06 4.88 -15.01
CA ILE A 184 10.71 4.32 -15.16
C ILE A 184 9.65 5.39 -14.91
N GLY A 185 9.74 6.07 -13.76
CA GLY A 185 8.81 7.10 -13.37
C GLY A 185 7.34 6.63 -13.30
N TRP A 186 6.46 7.62 -13.31
CA TRP A 186 5.02 7.43 -13.23
C TRP A 186 4.43 6.92 -14.54
N GLY A 187 4.15 5.62 -14.62
CA GLY A 187 3.54 5.02 -15.80
C GLY A 187 4.42 5.07 -17.05
N GLY A 188 5.73 5.26 -16.89
CA GLY A 188 6.67 5.40 -17.99
C GLY A 188 7.22 4.08 -18.50
N GLU A 189 8.14 4.20 -19.45
CA GLU A 189 8.91 3.10 -20.01
C GLU A 189 10.02 2.70 -19.06
N VAL A 190 10.39 1.42 -19.00
CA VAL A 190 11.67 1.02 -18.39
C VAL A 190 12.78 1.22 -19.43
N GLU A 191 13.27 2.45 -19.54
CA GLU A 191 14.17 2.88 -20.62
C GLU A 191 15.42 2.00 -20.73
N GLY A 192 15.70 1.45 -21.92
CA GLY A 192 16.92 0.68 -22.18
C GLY A 192 16.93 -0.76 -21.67
N LEU A 193 15.83 -1.24 -21.06
CA LEU A 193 15.78 -2.58 -20.46
C LEU A 193 16.08 -3.71 -21.45
N ALA A 194 15.59 -3.59 -22.69
CA ALA A 194 15.76 -4.64 -23.70
C ALA A 194 17.24 -4.86 -24.05
N ASP A 195 17.98 -3.78 -24.27
CA ASP A 195 19.40 -3.83 -24.62
C ASP A 195 20.24 -4.23 -23.39
N TYR A 196 19.86 -3.75 -22.20
CA TYR A 196 20.53 -4.15 -20.96
C TYR A 196 20.40 -5.66 -20.72
N MET A 197 19.19 -6.23 -20.79
CA MET A 197 18.97 -7.66 -20.62
C MET A 197 19.77 -8.50 -21.64
N LYS A 198 19.83 -8.07 -22.91
CA LYS A 198 20.62 -8.75 -23.96
C LYS A 198 22.13 -8.67 -23.74
N SER A 199 22.60 -7.63 -23.06
CA SER A 199 24.03 -7.44 -22.75
C SER A 199 24.54 -8.38 -21.67
N LEU A 200 23.63 -8.98 -20.89
CA LEU A 200 23.95 -9.87 -19.79
C LEU A 200 24.02 -11.33 -20.26
N ASN A 201 24.96 -12.10 -19.71
CA ASN A 201 25.02 -13.55 -19.90
C ASN A 201 24.11 -14.27 -18.90
N LEU A 202 22.80 -14.13 -19.07
CA LEU A 202 21.78 -14.66 -18.15
C LEU A 202 21.63 -16.18 -18.28
N SER A 203 21.41 -16.84 -17.15
CA SER A 203 21.10 -18.27 -17.12
C SER A 203 19.81 -18.58 -17.89
N THR A 204 19.79 -19.69 -18.61
CA THR A 204 18.58 -20.22 -19.27
C THR A 204 17.90 -21.34 -18.48
N ASN A 205 18.61 -21.92 -17.50
CA ASN A 205 18.18 -23.12 -16.76
C ASN A 205 17.91 -22.86 -15.28
N LYS A 206 18.25 -21.66 -14.77
CA LYS A 206 17.97 -21.23 -13.39
C LYS A 206 17.03 -20.03 -13.39
N PRO A 207 16.29 -19.78 -12.30
CA PRO A 207 15.52 -18.55 -12.16
C PRO A 207 16.40 -17.29 -12.31
N ILE A 208 15.87 -16.31 -13.03
CA ILE A 208 16.37 -14.93 -13.05
C ILE A 208 15.45 -14.11 -12.15
N PHE A 209 16.00 -13.39 -11.19
CA PHE A 209 15.23 -12.55 -10.27
C PHE A 209 15.30 -11.10 -10.74
N TYR A 210 14.19 -10.58 -11.27
CA TYR A 210 14.11 -9.20 -11.75
C TYR A 210 13.37 -8.32 -10.74
N PHE A 211 13.82 -7.08 -10.56
CA PHE A 211 13.22 -6.14 -9.60
C PHE A 211 13.03 -4.75 -10.22
N GLN A 212 11.85 -4.18 -10.01
CA GLN A 212 11.57 -2.77 -10.26
C GLN A 212 10.54 -2.26 -9.24
N HIS A 213 10.32 -0.95 -9.17
CA HIS A 213 9.32 -0.39 -8.25
C HIS A 213 7.87 -0.54 -8.75
N PRO A 214 7.45 0.04 -9.90
CA PRO A 214 6.08 -0.12 -10.39
C PRO A 214 5.83 -1.53 -10.92
N HIS A 215 4.59 -2.00 -10.89
CA HIS A 215 4.28 -3.33 -11.44
C HIS A 215 4.47 -3.38 -12.97
N PRO A 216 5.01 -4.49 -13.53
CA PRO A 216 4.86 -4.79 -14.95
C PRO A 216 3.37 -4.77 -15.33
N LYS A 217 3.03 -3.98 -16.36
CA LYS A 217 1.64 -3.69 -16.71
C LYS A 217 0.78 -4.95 -16.93
N LEU A 218 -0.44 -4.93 -16.38
CA LEU A 218 -1.46 -5.99 -16.45
C LEU A 218 -1.04 -7.37 -15.93
N THR A 219 -0.01 -7.43 -15.06
CA THR A 219 0.43 -8.69 -14.43
C THR A 219 -0.22 -8.93 -13.06
N CYS A 220 0.54 -8.90 -11.96
CA CYS A 220 0.00 -9.05 -10.61
C CYS A 220 -1.05 -7.95 -10.32
N HIS A 221 -2.19 -8.35 -9.73
CA HIS A 221 -3.40 -7.54 -9.56
C HIS A 221 -4.07 -7.03 -10.86
N GLY A 222 -3.49 -7.25 -12.03
CA GLY A 222 -4.05 -6.90 -13.33
C GLY A 222 -4.49 -5.43 -13.42
N VAL A 223 -5.65 -5.18 -14.02
CA VAL A 223 -6.25 -3.82 -14.15
C VAL A 223 -6.55 -3.14 -12.81
N LYS A 224 -6.55 -3.89 -11.70
CA LYS A 224 -6.87 -3.37 -10.37
C LYS A 224 -5.64 -2.83 -9.65
N ALA A 225 -4.44 -3.12 -10.15
CA ALA A 225 -3.22 -2.52 -9.65
C ALA A 225 -3.16 -1.04 -10.08
N TRP A 226 -2.96 -0.13 -9.14
CA TRP A 226 -2.47 1.21 -9.47
C TRP A 226 -0.94 1.19 -9.43
N GLY A 227 -0.28 2.11 -10.13
CA GLY A 227 1.18 2.19 -10.10
C GLY A 227 1.88 1.09 -10.91
N GLN A 228 1.60 1.07 -12.21
CA GLN A 228 2.20 0.14 -13.17
C GLN A 228 3.10 0.91 -14.15
N ASP A 229 4.05 0.24 -14.80
CA ASP A 229 4.77 0.83 -15.93
C ASP A 229 3.87 0.89 -17.20
N ASN A 230 4.41 1.35 -18.33
CA ASN A 230 3.67 1.43 -19.58
C ASN A 230 3.48 0.09 -20.32
N GLY A 231 4.06 -1.01 -19.83
CA GLY A 231 4.09 -2.34 -20.47
C GLY A 231 5.40 -2.71 -21.16
N SER A 232 6.38 -1.81 -21.19
CA SER A 232 7.72 -2.07 -21.72
C SER A 232 8.46 -3.20 -21.00
N SER A 233 8.34 -3.33 -19.67
CA SER A 233 8.94 -4.47 -18.98
C SER A 233 8.33 -5.79 -19.43
N VAL A 234 7.01 -5.86 -19.62
CA VAL A 234 6.33 -7.07 -20.09
C VAL A 234 6.82 -7.49 -21.48
N SER A 235 7.02 -6.53 -22.40
CA SER A 235 7.49 -6.84 -23.75
C SER A 235 8.91 -7.38 -23.77
N VAL A 236 9.77 -6.98 -22.82
CA VAL A 236 11.12 -7.52 -22.67
C VAL A 236 11.12 -8.85 -21.92
N LEU A 237 10.53 -8.89 -20.72
CA LEU A 237 10.65 -10.02 -19.79
C LEU A 237 9.95 -11.29 -20.29
N THR A 238 8.96 -11.17 -21.17
CA THR A 238 8.32 -12.34 -21.83
C THR A 238 9.29 -13.16 -22.68
N ASN A 239 10.44 -12.60 -23.09
CA ASN A 239 11.48 -13.34 -23.80
C ASN A 239 12.35 -14.21 -22.86
N TYR A 240 12.14 -14.13 -21.55
CA TYR A 240 12.92 -14.82 -20.52
C TYR A 240 11.96 -15.60 -19.60
N PRO A 241 11.52 -16.81 -19.98
CA PRO A 241 10.47 -17.55 -19.27
C PRO A 241 10.83 -17.99 -17.86
N ASN A 242 12.13 -17.96 -17.53
CA ASN A 242 12.68 -18.22 -16.21
C ASN A 242 12.75 -16.99 -15.30
N VAL A 243 12.23 -15.84 -15.74
CA VAL A 243 12.15 -14.64 -14.89
C VAL A 243 11.06 -14.77 -13.83
N ILE A 244 11.43 -14.38 -12.60
CA ILE A 244 10.53 -14.07 -11.50
C ILE A 244 10.72 -12.59 -11.17
N ALA A 245 9.77 -11.76 -11.60
CA ALA A 245 9.76 -10.32 -11.42
C ALA A 245 9.09 -9.94 -10.09
N PHE A 246 9.78 -9.12 -9.29
CA PHE A 246 9.27 -8.55 -8.05
C PHE A 246 9.05 -7.05 -8.23
N SER A 247 7.88 -6.59 -7.81
CA SER A 247 7.48 -5.19 -7.90
C SER A 247 6.58 -4.76 -6.76
N GLY A 248 6.34 -3.47 -6.62
CA GLY A 248 5.62 -2.85 -5.51
C GLY A 248 4.76 -1.69 -5.98
N HIS A 249 4.86 -0.56 -5.28
CA HIS A 249 4.13 0.69 -5.53
C HIS A 249 2.61 0.62 -5.29
N SER A 250 1.91 -0.43 -5.72
CA SER A 250 0.45 -0.52 -5.56
C SER A 250 -0.03 -0.78 -4.12
N HIS A 251 0.87 -1.16 -3.22
CA HIS A 251 0.59 -1.47 -1.81
C HIS A 251 -0.49 -2.55 -1.58
N HIS A 252 -0.84 -3.34 -2.60
CA HIS A 252 -1.81 -4.40 -2.44
C HIS A 252 -1.31 -5.46 -1.44
N LEU A 253 -2.25 -6.04 -0.68
CA LEU A 253 -1.96 -7.04 0.34
C LEU A 253 -1.41 -8.32 -0.27
N ILE A 254 -0.30 -8.85 0.24
CA ILE A 254 0.32 -10.08 -0.30
C ILE A 254 -0.47 -11.36 -0.01
N ASN A 255 -1.50 -11.27 0.84
CA ASN A 255 -2.44 -12.37 1.08
C ASN A 255 -3.60 -12.42 0.09
N ASP A 256 -3.68 -11.48 -0.85
CA ASP A 256 -4.54 -11.58 -2.01
C ASP A 256 -3.90 -12.53 -3.03
N GLU A 257 -4.67 -13.51 -3.52
CA GLU A 257 -4.12 -14.46 -4.48
C GLU A 257 -3.84 -13.84 -5.86
N ARG A 258 -4.30 -12.62 -6.12
CA ARG A 258 -3.95 -11.85 -7.32
C ARG A 258 -2.57 -11.21 -7.25
N THR A 259 -1.89 -11.23 -6.10
CA THR A 259 -0.55 -10.64 -5.93
C THR A 259 0.53 -11.38 -6.73
N ILE A 260 0.30 -12.63 -7.07
CA ILE A 260 1.16 -13.40 -7.97
C ILE A 260 0.41 -13.63 -9.29
N TRP A 261 1.13 -13.52 -10.39
CA TRP A 261 0.66 -13.75 -11.74
C TRP A 261 1.70 -14.57 -12.50
N GLN A 262 1.25 -15.41 -13.44
CA GLN A 262 2.14 -16.18 -14.28
C GLN A 262 1.57 -16.34 -15.68
N ASP A 263 2.36 -15.92 -16.66
CA ASP A 263 2.17 -16.30 -18.06
C ASP A 263 3.52 -16.45 -18.79
N GLY A 264 3.98 -15.44 -19.52
CA GLY A 264 5.29 -15.43 -20.17
C GLY A 264 6.47 -15.43 -19.18
N PHE A 265 6.23 -14.97 -17.95
CA PHE A 265 7.13 -15.00 -16.80
C PHE A 265 6.28 -14.98 -15.52
N VAL A 266 6.90 -15.04 -14.34
CA VAL A 266 6.19 -14.87 -13.06
C VAL A 266 6.33 -13.43 -12.56
N SER A 267 5.24 -12.80 -12.16
CA SER A 267 5.22 -11.45 -11.57
C SER A 267 4.61 -11.49 -10.17
N ILE A 268 5.28 -10.89 -9.18
CA ILE A 268 4.90 -10.92 -7.77
C ILE A 268 4.94 -9.52 -7.18
N GLY A 269 3.83 -9.12 -6.57
CA GLY A 269 3.76 -7.93 -5.73
C GLY A 269 4.35 -8.16 -4.33
N THR A 270 5.10 -7.18 -3.84
CA THR A 270 5.90 -7.28 -2.62
C THR A 270 5.21 -6.77 -1.36
N GLY A 271 4.04 -6.15 -1.49
CA GLY A 271 3.22 -5.69 -0.36
C GLY A 271 3.46 -4.25 0.04
N SER A 272 3.25 -3.97 1.33
CA SER A 272 3.54 -2.67 1.95
C SER A 272 4.01 -2.87 3.39
N LEU A 273 4.88 -1.97 3.84
CA LEU A 273 5.39 -1.91 5.21
C LEU A 273 4.65 -0.89 6.10
N TYR A 274 3.67 -0.16 5.56
CA TYR A 274 3.00 0.90 6.32
C TYR A 274 1.48 0.99 6.10
N TYR A 275 1.02 1.28 4.88
CA TYR A 275 -0.40 1.33 4.53
C TYR A 275 -0.70 0.47 3.31
N PRO A 276 -1.69 -0.45 3.39
CA PRO A 276 -2.11 -1.22 2.23
C PRO A 276 -3.09 -0.45 1.35
N SER A 277 -3.07 -0.79 0.06
CA SER A 277 -4.14 -0.46 -0.87
C SER A 277 -5.13 -1.60 -0.99
N MET A 278 -6.41 -1.24 -1.05
CA MET A 278 -7.51 -2.18 -1.14
C MET A 278 -7.95 -2.32 -2.60
N THR A 279 -8.27 -3.53 -3.03
CA THR A 279 -8.85 -3.73 -4.36
C THR A 279 -10.10 -2.85 -4.55
N PRO A 280 -10.17 -2.04 -5.63
CA PRO A 280 -11.34 -1.22 -5.93
C PRO A 280 -12.64 -2.03 -5.95
N GLY A 281 -13.72 -1.44 -5.42
CA GLY A 281 -15.04 -2.06 -5.37
C GLY A 281 -15.25 -3.06 -4.23
N ILE A 282 -14.29 -3.18 -3.30
CA ILE A 282 -14.44 -3.95 -2.06
C ILE A 282 -14.30 -2.98 -0.88
N GLU A 283 -15.31 -2.95 -0.02
CA GLU A 283 -15.35 -2.08 1.15
C GLU A 283 -14.23 -2.44 2.14
N ARG A 284 -13.42 -1.43 2.44
CA ARG A 284 -12.30 -1.52 3.39
C ARG A 284 -12.80 -1.70 4.82
N GLN A 285 -12.09 -2.53 5.58
CA GLN A 285 -12.23 -2.63 7.02
C GLN A 285 -11.30 -1.63 7.74
N PRO A 286 -11.72 -1.05 8.88
CA PRO A 286 -10.86 -0.18 9.66
C PRO A 286 -9.62 -0.94 10.14
N TYR A 287 -8.49 -0.24 10.20
CA TYR A 287 -7.24 -0.77 10.73
C TYR A 287 -6.41 0.33 11.41
N PRO A 288 -5.65 0.02 12.46
CA PRO A 288 -4.73 0.99 13.06
C PRO A 288 -3.64 1.40 12.06
N ASN A 289 -3.42 2.70 11.89
CA ASN A 289 -2.37 3.18 10.98
C ASN A 289 -1.00 2.61 11.38
N GLY A 290 -0.21 2.19 10.39
CA GLY A 290 1.13 1.65 10.60
C GLY A 290 1.20 0.22 11.14
N SER A 291 0.06 -0.47 11.28
CA SER A 291 0.03 -1.87 11.71
C SER A 291 0.30 -2.85 10.57
N VAL A 292 0.19 -2.44 9.31
CA VAL A 292 0.38 -3.36 8.18
C VAL A 292 1.85 -3.38 7.78
N ARG A 293 2.53 -4.48 8.10
CA ARG A 293 3.93 -4.70 7.77
C ARG A 293 4.07 -6.05 7.09
N GLN A 294 4.09 -6.06 5.77
CA GLN A 294 4.09 -7.29 4.98
C GLN A 294 5.37 -7.40 4.14
N GLY A 295 5.81 -8.62 3.93
CA GLY A 295 6.88 -8.90 2.98
C GLY A 295 7.02 -10.37 2.64
N LEU A 296 7.97 -10.66 1.78
CA LEU A 296 8.19 -11.99 1.23
C LEU A 296 9.49 -12.58 1.78
N LEU A 297 9.49 -13.87 2.07
CA LEU A 297 10.69 -14.66 2.28
C LEU A 297 10.77 -15.67 1.13
N VAL A 298 11.81 -15.58 0.31
CA VAL A 298 11.98 -16.38 -0.90
C VAL A 298 13.07 -17.43 -0.67
N GLU A 299 12.74 -18.70 -0.89
CA GLU A 299 13.62 -19.85 -0.73
C GLU A 299 13.76 -20.54 -2.10
N VAL A 300 15.00 -20.78 -2.54
CA VAL A 300 15.29 -21.32 -3.88
C VAL A 300 15.84 -22.73 -3.72
N TYR A 301 15.22 -23.69 -4.42
CA TYR A 301 15.61 -25.08 -4.49
C TYR A 301 15.93 -25.44 -5.95
N ASP A 302 16.47 -26.64 -6.18
CA ASP A 302 16.81 -27.10 -7.54
C ASP A 302 15.56 -27.26 -8.43
N ASP A 303 14.42 -27.61 -7.86
CA ASP A 303 13.18 -27.92 -8.58
C ASP A 303 12.08 -26.85 -8.45
N ARG A 304 12.24 -25.88 -7.55
CA ARG A 304 11.21 -24.86 -7.29
C ARG A 304 11.74 -23.61 -6.59
N VAL A 305 10.95 -22.54 -6.65
CA VAL A 305 11.08 -21.35 -5.82
C VAL A 305 9.87 -21.27 -4.89
N ASP A 306 10.11 -21.30 -3.58
CA ASP A 306 9.09 -21.12 -2.55
C ASP A 306 9.06 -19.65 -2.08
N VAL A 307 7.89 -19.04 -2.08
CA VAL A 307 7.64 -17.64 -1.68
C VAL A 307 6.70 -17.64 -0.48
N ARG A 308 7.27 -17.48 0.70
CA ARG A 308 6.55 -17.35 1.97
C ARG A 308 6.09 -15.92 2.17
N ARG A 309 4.90 -15.75 2.77
CA ARG A 309 4.20 -14.47 2.85
C ARG A 309 4.11 -14.09 4.32
N ARG A 310 4.77 -13.02 4.72
CA ARG A 310 5.01 -12.72 6.14
C ARG A 310 4.20 -11.52 6.60
N ASP A 311 3.58 -11.67 7.77
CA ASP A 311 3.13 -10.57 8.61
C ASP A 311 4.29 -10.24 9.57
N PHE A 312 5.03 -9.17 9.28
CA PHE A 312 6.14 -8.72 10.13
C PHE A 312 5.67 -8.00 11.39
N TYR A 313 4.40 -7.59 11.47
CA TYR A 313 3.88 -6.96 12.67
C TYR A 313 3.57 -8.01 13.75
N HIS A 314 3.01 -9.15 13.35
CA HIS A 314 2.70 -10.27 14.27
C HIS A 314 3.73 -11.41 14.23
N HIS A 315 4.71 -11.35 13.34
CA HIS A 315 5.75 -12.37 13.15
C HIS A 315 5.22 -13.74 12.69
N GLU A 316 4.13 -13.77 11.91
CA GLU A 316 3.46 -14.98 11.44
C GLU A 316 3.45 -15.13 9.91
N GLU A 317 3.07 -16.30 9.41
CA GLU A 317 2.71 -16.48 8.01
C GLU A 317 1.35 -15.81 7.76
N LEU A 318 1.31 -14.89 6.81
CA LEU A 318 0.11 -14.14 6.44
C LEU A 318 -0.87 -15.01 5.64
N ALA A 319 -0.33 -15.91 4.82
CA ALA A 319 -1.08 -16.85 3.99
C ALA A 319 -0.15 -17.99 3.49
N PRO A 320 -0.70 -19.12 2.98
CA PRO A 320 0.13 -20.25 2.52
C PRO A 320 1.22 -19.83 1.51
N LYS A 321 2.40 -20.43 1.53
CA LYS A 321 3.43 -20.08 0.54
C LYS A 321 2.98 -20.35 -0.91
N TRP A 322 3.53 -19.59 -1.85
CA TRP A 322 3.50 -19.97 -3.26
C TRP A 322 4.73 -20.82 -3.58
N SER A 323 4.56 -21.93 -4.27
CA SER A 323 5.62 -22.78 -4.79
C SER A 323 5.61 -22.72 -6.32
N ILE A 324 6.64 -22.16 -6.93
CA ILE A 324 6.81 -21.96 -8.38
C ILE A 324 7.73 -23.08 -8.89
N PRO A 325 7.23 -24.04 -9.69
CA PRO A 325 8.08 -25.06 -10.28
C PRO A 325 9.14 -24.45 -11.21
N ILE A 326 10.36 -24.99 -11.19
CA ILE A 326 11.41 -24.69 -12.17
C ILE A 326 11.16 -25.61 -13.37
N ASP A 327 10.21 -25.21 -14.22
CA ASP A 327 9.89 -25.88 -15.48
C ASP A 327 9.48 -24.81 -16.50
N TYR A 328 10.38 -24.52 -17.43
CA TYR A 328 10.24 -23.43 -18.40
C TYR A 328 9.80 -23.89 -19.78
N ARG A 329 9.43 -25.17 -19.91
CA ARG A 329 8.93 -25.73 -21.17
C ARG A 329 7.58 -25.10 -21.54
N PRO A 330 7.28 -24.88 -22.83
CA PRO A 330 6.01 -24.26 -23.24
C PRO A 330 4.75 -24.97 -22.70
N GLU A 331 4.82 -26.30 -22.56
CA GLU A 331 3.74 -27.15 -22.05
C GLU A 331 3.67 -27.26 -20.51
N ALA A 332 4.61 -26.65 -19.79
CA ALA A 332 4.66 -26.70 -18.34
C ALA A 332 3.38 -26.12 -17.72
N VAL A 333 2.92 -26.73 -16.63
CA VAL A 333 1.76 -26.22 -15.89
C VAL A 333 2.13 -24.88 -15.28
N LYS A 334 1.32 -23.85 -15.57
CA LYS A 334 1.41 -22.51 -14.97
C LYS A 334 0.40 -22.40 -13.81
N PRO A 335 0.71 -22.89 -12.58
CA PRO A 335 -0.23 -22.94 -11.47
C PRO A 335 -0.77 -21.55 -11.07
N TYR A 336 -0.05 -20.50 -11.44
CA TYR A 336 -0.37 -19.13 -11.07
C TYR A 336 -1.04 -18.32 -12.18
N SER A 337 -1.31 -18.92 -13.34
CA SER A 337 -2.06 -18.28 -14.42
C SER A 337 -3.52 -18.06 -14.04
N ILE A 338 -4.14 -17.02 -14.62
CA ILE A 338 -5.55 -16.68 -14.38
C ILE A 338 -6.45 -17.84 -14.77
N ASP A 339 -6.20 -18.45 -15.93
CA ASP A 339 -6.97 -19.59 -16.44
C ASP A 339 -6.89 -20.81 -15.52
N TYR A 340 -5.68 -21.17 -15.08
CA TYR A 340 -5.49 -22.29 -14.18
C TYR A 340 -6.24 -22.06 -12.87
N ARG A 341 -6.12 -20.88 -12.26
CA ARG A 341 -6.75 -20.58 -10.97
C ARG A 341 -8.27 -20.48 -11.08
N THR A 342 -8.79 -19.84 -12.12
CA THR A 342 -10.24 -19.74 -12.34
C THR A 342 -10.89 -21.13 -12.45
N LYS A 343 -10.21 -22.08 -13.11
CA LYS A 343 -10.68 -23.47 -13.27
C LYS A 343 -10.47 -24.32 -12.01
N ASN A 344 -9.39 -24.12 -11.26
CA ASN A 344 -8.93 -25.07 -10.23
C ASN A 344 -9.15 -24.62 -8.78
N CYS A 345 -9.20 -23.32 -8.50
CA CYS A 345 -9.43 -22.80 -7.16
C CYS A 345 -10.81 -23.27 -6.65
N LYS A 346 -10.86 -23.75 -5.41
CA LYS A 346 -12.15 -24.05 -4.76
C LYS A 346 -12.66 -22.82 -4.03
N ALA A 347 -13.97 -22.64 -3.94
CA ALA A 347 -14.53 -21.52 -3.21
C ALA A 347 -14.28 -21.65 -1.69
N PRO A 348 -14.12 -20.55 -0.97
CA PRO A 348 -14.15 -20.54 0.50
C PRO A 348 -15.55 -20.94 1.00
N ALA A 349 -15.63 -21.42 2.25
CA ALA A 349 -16.89 -21.88 2.82
C ALA A 349 -16.97 -21.63 4.33
N PHE A 350 -18.16 -21.35 4.84
CA PHE A 350 -18.39 -21.33 6.29
C PHE A 350 -18.29 -22.74 6.87
N LYS A 351 -17.83 -22.83 8.13
CA LYS A 351 -17.84 -24.09 8.89
C LYS A 351 -19.15 -24.23 9.67
N GLY A 352 -19.69 -25.44 9.71
CA GLY A 352 -20.84 -25.78 10.57
C GLY A 352 -22.06 -24.89 10.36
N SER A 353 -22.79 -24.60 11.45
CA SER A 353 -23.95 -23.72 11.51
C SER A 353 -23.53 -22.26 11.72
N ALA A 354 -22.74 -21.70 10.80
CA ALA A 354 -22.37 -20.29 10.88
C ALA A 354 -23.62 -19.39 10.76
N GLU A 355 -23.76 -18.46 11.70
CA GLU A 355 -24.91 -17.57 11.82
C GLU A 355 -24.53 -16.11 11.63
N ILE A 356 -25.52 -15.30 11.25
CA ILE A 356 -25.39 -13.85 11.15
C ILE A 356 -26.07 -13.21 12.35
N THR A 357 -25.30 -12.54 13.19
CA THR A 357 -25.84 -11.67 14.24
C THR A 357 -26.22 -10.32 13.64
N VAL A 358 -27.46 -9.90 13.85
CA VAL A 358 -27.98 -8.64 13.35
C VAL A 358 -28.15 -7.62 14.48
N THR A 359 -27.62 -6.42 14.28
CA THR A 359 -27.79 -5.29 15.20
C THR A 359 -28.42 -4.11 14.45
N LEU A 360 -29.58 -3.67 14.93
CA LEU A 360 -30.32 -2.54 14.38
C LEU A 360 -29.92 -1.25 15.09
N SER A 361 -29.71 -0.16 14.34
CA SER A 361 -29.45 1.16 14.94
C SER A 361 -30.67 1.72 15.67
N ASN A 362 -31.86 1.20 15.38
CA ASN A 362 -33.10 1.49 16.09
C ASN A 362 -33.88 0.19 16.29
N THR A 363 -33.91 -0.31 17.53
CA THR A 363 -34.58 -1.56 17.89
C THR A 363 -36.11 -1.49 17.78
N ASN A 364 -36.69 -0.29 17.69
CA ASN A 364 -38.13 -0.09 17.51
C ASN A 364 -38.54 -0.04 16.02
N ALA A 365 -37.60 -0.19 15.08
CA ALA A 365 -37.89 -0.18 13.65
C ALA A 365 -38.69 -1.42 13.15
N PRO A 366 -38.42 -2.65 13.61
CA PRO A 366 -39.19 -3.83 13.22
C PRO A 366 -40.69 -3.68 13.48
N GLY A 367 -41.54 -4.14 12.55
CA GLY A 367 -43.00 -4.05 12.62
C GLY A 367 -43.61 -2.66 12.42
N THR A 368 -42.81 -1.62 12.16
CA THR A 368 -43.29 -0.24 11.94
C THR A 368 -43.23 0.21 10.48
N GLY A 369 -42.70 -0.62 9.58
CA GLY A 369 -42.37 -0.25 8.20
C GLY A 369 -41.24 0.79 8.04
N ARG A 370 -40.56 1.22 9.11
CA ARG A 370 -39.44 2.19 9.06
C ARG A 370 -38.09 1.48 8.90
N THR A 371 -37.21 1.98 8.05
CA THR A 371 -35.86 1.41 7.87
C THR A 371 -34.87 2.01 8.86
N CYS A 372 -33.85 1.24 9.23
CA CYS A 372 -32.76 1.71 10.08
C CYS A 372 -31.42 1.15 9.60
N ALA A 373 -30.30 1.76 9.99
CA ALA A 373 -29.00 1.20 9.63
C ALA A 373 -28.84 -0.13 10.37
N THR A 374 -28.29 -1.12 9.67
CA THR A 374 -28.16 -2.47 10.21
C THR A 374 -26.71 -2.92 10.11
N THR A 375 -26.15 -3.38 11.22
CA THR A 375 -24.81 -3.97 11.27
C THR A 375 -24.93 -5.49 11.40
N LEU A 376 -24.24 -6.19 10.51
CA LEU A 376 -24.11 -7.65 10.54
C LEU A 376 -22.76 -8.00 11.17
N SER A 377 -22.74 -9.04 12.00
CA SER A 377 -21.53 -9.69 12.51
C SER A 377 -21.61 -11.19 12.19
N PHE A 378 -20.57 -11.77 11.63
CA PHE A 378 -20.55 -13.18 11.24
C PHE A 378 -19.14 -13.78 11.31
N PRO A 379 -19.02 -15.09 11.59
CA PRO A 379 -17.73 -15.76 11.69
C PRO A 379 -17.04 -15.83 10.34
N ASN A 380 -15.72 -16.00 10.32
CA ASN A 380 -14.99 -16.05 9.07
C ASN A 380 -15.11 -17.38 8.33
N ALA A 381 -15.43 -17.34 7.03
CA ALA A 381 -15.40 -18.52 6.17
C ALA A 381 -13.98 -19.03 5.98
N VAL A 382 -13.75 -20.35 6.03
CA VAL A 382 -12.42 -20.93 5.78
C VAL A 382 -12.06 -20.90 4.31
N ASP A 383 -10.76 -20.88 4.07
CA ASP A 383 -10.20 -20.83 2.72
C ASP A 383 -10.53 -22.11 1.93
N GLY A 384 -10.80 -21.93 0.64
CA GLY A 384 -10.87 -23.04 -0.31
C GLY A 384 -9.47 -23.55 -0.66
N LYS A 385 -9.42 -24.72 -1.31
CA LYS A 385 -8.17 -25.35 -1.76
C LYS A 385 -7.59 -24.68 -3.02
N ARG A 386 -6.29 -24.91 -3.26
CA ARG A 386 -5.55 -24.54 -4.49
C ARG A 386 -5.63 -23.05 -4.86
N GLY A 387 -5.33 -22.15 -3.92
CA GLY A 387 -5.45 -20.69 -4.15
C GLY A 387 -6.88 -20.16 -4.02
N GLY A 388 -7.82 -21.00 -3.57
CA GLY A 388 -9.20 -20.66 -3.26
C GLY A 388 -9.42 -19.82 -2.01
N ARG A 389 -8.43 -19.00 -1.62
CA ARG A 389 -8.43 -18.24 -0.37
C ARG A 389 -9.62 -17.28 -0.31
N LEU A 390 -10.19 -17.09 0.88
CA LEU A 390 -11.18 -16.06 1.11
C LEU A 390 -10.57 -14.68 0.80
N SER A 391 -11.16 -13.97 -0.17
CA SER A 391 -10.75 -12.63 -0.57
C SER A 391 -11.69 -11.59 0.03
N HIS A 392 -13.00 -11.82 -0.08
CA HIS A 392 -14.03 -10.89 0.37
C HIS A 392 -15.36 -11.63 0.58
N TYR A 393 -16.31 -10.94 1.20
CA TYR A 393 -17.70 -11.37 1.29
C TYR A 393 -18.57 -10.51 0.39
N ILE A 394 -19.56 -11.12 -0.24
CA ILE A 394 -20.69 -10.44 -0.86
C ILE A 394 -21.80 -10.41 0.19
N VAL A 395 -22.09 -9.22 0.71
CA VAL A 395 -23.11 -8.98 1.73
C VAL A 395 -24.35 -8.41 1.04
N GLY A 396 -25.48 -9.10 1.16
CA GLY A 396 -26.72 -8.81 0.45
C GLY A 396 -27.90 -8.51 1.38
N VAL A 397 -28.88 -7.78 0.82
CA VAL A 397 -30.23 -7.62 1.38
C VAL A 397 -31.20 -8.28 0.42
N GLU A 398 -32.01 -9.19 0.94
CA GLU A 398 -33.09 -9.83 0.20
C GLU A 398 -34.43 -9.42 0.81
N LYS A 399 -35.40 -9.09 -0.04
CA LYS A 399 -36.79 -8.87 0.38
C LYS A 399 -37.66 -10.05 -0.01
N GLU A 400 -38.72 -10.26 0.75
CA GLU A 400 -39.74 -11.23 0.40
C GLU A 400 -40.57 -10.70 -0.78
N GLY A 401 -40.63 -11.50 -1.85
CA GLY A 401 -41.49 -11.25 -3.01
C GLY A 401 -42.50 -12.38 -3.20
N THR A 402 -43.41 -12.20 -4.16
CA THR A 402 -44.47 -13.17 -4.49
C THR A 402 -43.92 -14.55 -4.88
N ASN A 403 -42.73 -14.59 -5.48
CA ASN A 403 -42.08 -15.82 -5.97
C ASN A 403 -40.82 -16.17 -5.16
N GLY A 404 -40.75 -15.72 -3.90
CA GLY A 404 -39.62 -15.96 -3.00
C GLY A 404 -38.71 -14.74 -2.82
N TRP A 405 -37.52 -14.98 -2.27
CA TRP A 405 -36.57 -13.95 -1.88
C TRP A 405 -35.89 -13.28 -3.08
N GLN A 406 -35.92 -11.94 -3.12
CA GLN A 406 -35.35 -11.13 -4.20
C GLN A 406 -34.21 -10.25 -3.68
N SER A 407 -33.04 -10.34 -4.31
CA SER A 407 -31.90 -9.47 -4.01
C SER A 407 -32.24 -8.01 -4.35
N CYS A 408 -32.04 -7.11 -3.39
CA CYS A 408 -32.31 -5.68 -3.53
C CYS A 408 -31.03 -4.84 -3.50
N PHE A 409 -30.04 -5.29 -2.75
CA PHE A 409 -28.79 -4.59 -2.56
C PHE A 409 -27.69 -5.61 -2.30
N SER A 410 -26.48 -5.35 -2.78
CA SER A 410 -25.30 -6.08 -2.36
C SER A 410 -24.08 -5.19 -2.37
N LYS A 411 -23.10 -5.53 -1.53
CA LYS A 411 -21.77 -4.92 -1.55
C LYS A 411 -20.70 -5.95 -1.21
N ASN A 412 -19.49 -5.70 -1.69
CA ASN A 412 -18.34 -6.51 -1.33
C ASN A 412 -17.67 -5.92 -0.09
N VAL A 413 -17.24 -6.76 0.84
CA VAL A 413 -16.64 -6.35 2.11
C VAL A 413 -15.43 -7.21 2.40
N TYR A 414 -14.30 -6.60 2.76
CA TYR A 414 -13.15 -7.36 3.25
C TYR A 414 -13.45 -8.01 4.60
N PRO A 415 -12.81 -9.15 4.91
CA PRO A 415 -12.84 -9.70 6.26
C PRO A 415 -12.28 -8.69 7.26
N SER A 416 -12.89 -8.57 8.44
CA SER A 416 -12.33 -7.75 9.53
C SER A 416 -10.96 -8.30 9.94
N ASN A 417 -9.97 -7.41 10.08
CA ASN A 417 -8.55 -7.78 10.23
C ASN A 417 -7.96 -8.59 9.07
N GLY A 418 -8.59 -8.57 7.88
CA GLY A 418 -8.17 -9.33 6.69
C GLY A 418 -6.77 -9.02 6.16
N PHE A 419 -6.11 -8.00 6.68
CA PHE A 419 -4.74 -7.56 6.37
C PHE A 419 -3.67 -8.18 7.27
N PHE A 420 -4.07 -8.90 8.34
CA PHE A 420 -3.18 -9.63 9.24
C PHE A 420 -3.19 -11.14 9.01
N ALA A 421 -2.28 -11.83 9.70
CA ALA A 421 -2.30 -13.29 9.79
C ALA A 421 -3.64 -13.79 10.34
N ARG A 422 -4.04 -15.00 9.92
CA ARG A 422 -5.39 -15.53 10.13
C ARG A 422 -5.77 -15.69 11.61
N SER A 423 -4.79 -15.90 12.47
CA SER A 423 -4.90 -15.98 13.94
C SER A 423 -5.46 -14.72 14.58
N HIS A 424 -5.29 -13.56 13.94
CA HIS A 424 -5.75 -12.25 14.44
C HIS A 424 -7.07 -11.78 13.84
N TRP A 425 -7.72 -12.65 13.03
CA TRP A 425 -9.00 -12.32 12.45
C TRP A 425 -10.10 -12.42 13.49
N VAL A 426 -11.00 -11.43 13.47
CA VAL A 426 -12.20 -11.40 14.30
C VAL A 426 -13.43 -11.55 13.41
N ASP A 427 -14.59 -11.80 14.02
CA ASP A 427 -15.85 -11.80 13.29
C ASP A 427 -15.99 -10.57 12.40
N THR A 428 -16.37 -10.81 11.16
CA THR A 428 -16.44 -9.73 10.18
C THR A 428 -17.68 -8.90 10.43
N LYS A 429 -17.49 -7.58 10.47
CA LYS A 429 -18.59 -6.62 10.59
C LYS A 429 -18.86 -5.92 9.27
N ALA A 430 -20.13 -5.83 8.90
CA ALA A 430 -20.58 -5.11 7.71
C ALA A 430 -21.83 -4.28 8.02
N THR A 431 -21.80 -2.98 7.73
CA THR A 431 -22.94 -2.09 7.98
C THR A 431 -23.68 -1.74 6.70
N ILE A 432 -24.99 -1.94 6.68
CA ILE A 432 -25.88 -1.58 5.58
C ILE A 432 -26.64 -0.31 5.99
N PRO A 433 -26.46 0.81 5.28
CA PRO A 433 -27.19 2.05 5.55
C PRO A 433 -28.69 1.87 5.36
N ALA A 434 -29.51 2.57 6.16
CA ALA A 434 -30.97 2.50 6.11
C ALA A 434 -31.57 2.70 4.71
N ARG A 435 -30.96 3.57 3.90
CA ARG A 435 -31.39 3.85 2.51
C ARG A 435 -31.32 2.64 1.57
N ASN A 436 -30.54 1.62 1.92
CA ASN A 436 -30.37 0.40 1.13
C ASN A 436 -31.23 -0.76 1.66
N ILE A 437 -32.08 -0.50 2.64
CA ILE A 437 -33.01 -1.47 3.20
C ILE A 437 -34.41 -1.15 2.68
N PRO A 438 -35.13 -2.11 2.08
CA PRO A 438 -36.49 -1.87 1.62
C PRO A 438 -37.45 -1.75 2.81
N ALA A 439 -38.37 -0.79 2.73
CA ALA A 439 -39.39 -0.53 3.75
C ALA A 439 -40.63 -1.43 3.53
N LYS A 440 -41.40 -1.66 4.59
CA LYS A 440 -42.73 -2.31 4.55
C LYS A 440 -42.74 -3.70 3.89
N THR A 441 -41.66 -4.46 4.03
CA THR A 441 -41.53 -5.82 3.49
C THR A 441 -40.60 -6.61 4.39
N ASN A 442 -40.85 -7.90 4.54
CA ASN A 442 -39.94 -8.78 5.27
C ASN A 442 -38.60 -8.84 4.54
N ILE A 443 -37.52 -8.80 5.31
CA ILE A 443 -36.17 -8.87 4.77
C ILE A 443 -35.36 -9.98 5.44
N ARG A 444 -34.30 -10.41 4.77
CA ARG A 444 -33.19 -11.13 5.38
C ARG A 444 -31.87 -10.66 4.78
N PHE A 445 -30.79 -10.89 5.50
CA PHE A 445 -29.45 -10.61 5.01
C PHE A 445 -28.80 -11.90 4.53
N SER A 446 -28.00 -11.79 3.46
CA SER A 446 -27.19 -12.89 2.96
C SER A 446 -25.70 -12.53 3.01
N VAL A 447 -24.87 -13.51 3.35
CA VAL A 447 -23.41 -13.34 3.30
C VAL A 447 -22.83 -14.51 2.52
N THR A 448 -22.12 -14.19 1.44
CA THR A 448 -21.51 -15.17 0.55
C THR A 448 -19.99 -14.99 0.53
N PRO A 449 -19.19 -15.99 0.93
CA PRO A 449 -17.74 -15.88 0.86
C PRO A 449 -17.25 -16.08 -0.58
N ALA A 450 -16.27 -15.31 -1.01
CA ALA A 450 -15.74 -15.36 -2.37
C ALA A 450 -14.21 -15.37 -2.40
N ASN A 451 -13.64 -16.10 -3.36
CA ASN A 451 -12.21 -16.02 -3.67
C ASN A 451 -11.92 -14.90 -4.68
N ALA A 452 -10.63 -14.67 -4.93
CA ALA A 452 -10.17 -13.59 -5.79
C ALA A 452 -10.48 -13.78 -7.29
N PHE A 453 -10.81 -15.01 -7.71
CA PHE A 453 -11.03 -15.44 -9.10
C PHE A 453 -12.51 -15.73 -9.42
N GLY A 454 -13.42 -15.23 -8.59
CA GLY A 454 -14.87 -15.29 -8.83
C GLY A 454 -15.58 -16.54 -8.30
N GLY A 455 -14.85 -17.49 -7.71
CA GLY A 455 -15.44 -18.64 -7.02
C GLY A 455 -16.19 -18.21 -5.75
N LYS A 456 -17.49 -18.53 -5.69
CA LYS A 456 -18.38 -18.17 -4.57
C LYS A 456 -18.76 -19.41 -3.77
N GLY A 457 -18.69 -19.32 -2.45
CA GLY A 457 -19.16 -20.35 -1.54
C GLY A 457 -20.68 -20.30 -1.36
N LYS A 458 -21.21 -21.21 -0.53
CA LYS A 458 -22.63 -21.18 -0.14
C LYS A 458 -22.90 -19.98 0.77
N SER A 459 -23.99 -19.27 0.52
CA SER A 459 -24.45 -18.17 1.38
C SER A 459 -25.00 -18.69 2.71
N ILE A 460 -24.76 -17.93 3.78
CA ILE A 460 -25.54 -18.01 5.01
C ILE A 460 -26.54 -16.87 5.06
N TYR A 461 -27.60 -17.03 5.83
CA TYR A 461 -28.71 -16.09 5.92
C TYR A 461 -29.00 -15.75 7.37
N SER A 462 -29.40 -14.52 7.62
CA SER A 462 -29.92 -14.11 8.93
C SER A 462 -31.32 -14.68 9.14
N GLU A 463 -31.81 -14.59 10.37
CA GLU A 463 -33.25 -14.65 10.61
C GLU A 463 -34.00 -13.58 9.80
N VAL A 464 -35.28 -13.84 9.55
CA VAL A 464 -36.16 -12.91 8.83
C VAL A 464 -36.55 -11.77 9.77
N ILE A 465 -36.31 -10.54 9.32
CA ILE A 465 -36.80 -9.34 9.99
C ILE A 465 -38.13 -8.95 9.39
N LYS A 466 -39.15 -8.91 10.23
CA LYS A 466 -40.50 -8.53 9.85
C LYS A 466 -40.70 -7.02 10.00
N PHE A 467 -41.13 -6.35 8.92
CA PHE A 467 -41.37 -4.91 8.90
C PHE A 467 -42.85 -4.56 8.81
#